data_AF-A0A821TFK2-F1
#
_entry.id   AF-A0A821TFK2-F1
#
_cell.length_a   1.000
_cell.length_b   1.000
_cell.length_c   1.000
_cell.angle_alpha   90.00
_cell.angle_beta   90.00
_cell.angle_gamma   90.00
#
_symmetry.space_group_name_H-M   'P 1'
#
loop_
_entity.id
_entity.type
_entity.pdbx_description
1 polymer ?
#
loop_
_entity_poly.entity_id
_entity_poly.type
_entity_poly.pdbx_seq_one_letter_code
_entity_poly.pdbx_strand_id
1 'polypeptide(L)'
;VIKKIVRPIVEQSEYESRRLWKDVTFYLKSKQLAKATAGKTFLEQRQREEAKERNEKSLKWQTKYFTESGELKWTYENKLIKRLK
;
A
#
# COMPACT_ATOMS: atom_id res chain seq x y z
N VAL A 1 -2.91 23.01 -6.45
CA VAL A 1 -2.68 21.54 -6.31
C VAL A 1 -2.86 20.89 -7.67
N ILE A 2 -1.80 20.30 -8.25
CA ILE A 2 -1.89 19.57 -9.53
C ILE A 2 -2.39 18.15 -9.27
N LYS A 3 -3.49 17.75 -9.91
CA LYS A 3 -4.06 16.40 -9.75
C LYS A 3 -3.21 15.40 -10.54
N LYS A 4 -2.70 14.38 -9.85
CA LYS A 4 -2.02 13.26 -10.50
C LYS A 4 -3.03 12.40 -11.27
N ILE A 5 -2.67 12.01 -12.49
CA ILE A 5 -3.40 11.00 -13.26
C ILE A 5 -3.02 9.63 -12.71
N VAL A 6 -4.03 8.78 -12.47
CA VAL A 6 -3.85 7.45 -11.89
C VAL A 6 -4.74 6.49 -12.67
N ARG A 7 -4.25 5.25 -12.87
CA ARG A 7 -5.00 4.20 -13.57
C ARG A 7 -6.35 3.88 -12.90
N PRO A 8 -7.33 3.37 -13.67
CA PRO A 8 -8.58 2.82 -13.13
C PRO A 8 -8.33 1.77 -12.04
N ILE A 9 -9.25 1.66 -11.06
CA ILE A 9 -9.09 0.73 -9.92
C ILE A 9 -9.00 -0.73 -10.37
N VAL A 10 -9.69 -1.09 -11.46
CA VAL A 10 -9.67 -2.45 -12.03
C VAL A 10 -8.28 -2.85 -12.56
N GLU A 11 -7.46 -1.88 -12.95
CA GLU A 11 -6.07 -2.08 -13.42
C GLU A 11 -5.03 -1.92 -12.31
N GLN A 12 -5.45 -1.55 -11.10
CA GLN A 12 -4.55 -1.41 -9.96
C GLN A 12 -4.33 -2.77 -9.29
N SER A 13 -3.10 -3.03 -8.86
CA SER A 13 -2.76 -4.20 -8.05
C SER A 13 -3.43 -4.16 -6.68
N GLU A 14 -3.57 -5.32 -6.02
CA GLU A 14 -4.32 -5.46 -4.78
C GLU A 14 -3.88 -4.47 -3.68
N TYR A 15 -2.56 -4.27 -3.53
CA TYR A 15 -1.97 -3.42 -2.49
C TYR A 15 -1.78 -1.95 -2.94
N GLU A 16 -2.26 -1.55 -4.11
CA GLU A 16 -2.28 -0.14 -4.51
C GLU A 16 -3.37 0.63 -3.75
N SER A 17 -3.04 1.84 -3.29
CA SER A 17 -3.81 2.54 -2.27
C SER A 17 -5.29 2.75 -2.62
N ARG A 18 -5.64 3.08 -3.88
CA ARG A 18 -7.06 3.31 -4.23
C ARG A 18 -7.86 2.01 -4.24
N ARG A 19 -7.25 0.89 -4.65
CA ARG A 19 -7.89 -0.43 -4.62
C ARG A 19 -7.99 -0.95 -3.18
N LEU A 20 -6.91 -0.84 -2.42
CA LEU A 20 -6.82 -1.33 -1.04
C LEU A 20 -7.82 -0.60 -0.11
N TRP A 21 -7.99 0.71 -0.28
CA TRP A 21 -8.86 1.54 0.55
C TRP A 21 -10.25 1.81 -0.07
N LYS A 22 -10.63 1.08 -1.12
CA LYS A 22 -11.85 1.36 -1.90
C LYS A 22 -13.10 1.35 -1.00
N ASP A 23 -13.23 0.37 -0.11
CA ASP A 23 -14.45 0.16 0.68
C ASP A 23 -14.55 1.21 1.79
N VAL A 24 -13.45 1.48 2.48
CA VAL A 24 -13.37 2.53 3.50
C VAL A 24 -13.73 3.89 2.90
N THR A 25 -13.12 4.24 1.76
CA THR A 25 -13.38 5.54 1.11
C THR A 25 -14.79 5.63 0.53
N PHE A 26 -15.35 4.53 0.02
CA PHE A 26 -16.74 4.47 -0.44
C PHE A 26 -17.73 4.71 0.71
N TYR A 27 -17.55 4.05 1.86
CA TYR A 27 -18.43 4.23 3.01
C TYR A 27 -18.28 5.60 3.66
N LEU A 28 -17.07 6.17 3.70
CA LEU A 28 -16.85 7.55 4.15
C LEU A 28 -17.60 8.55 3.27
N LYS A 29 -17.52 8.41 1.94
CA LYS A 29 -18.27 9.26 0.99
C LYS A 29 -19.78 9.11 1.16
N SER A 30 -20.23 7.91 1.48
CA SER A 30 -21.64 7.59 1.71
C SER A 30 -22.11 7.93 3.14
N LYS A 31 -21.27 8.59 3.95
CA LYS A 31 -21.53 8.95 5.36
C LYS A 31 -21.89 7.75 6.26
N GLN A 32 -21.47 6.55 5.88
CA GLN A 32 -21.71 5.31 6.65
C GLN A 32 -20.50 5.01 7.53
N LEU A 33 -20.35 5.75 8.64
CA LEU A 33 -19.17 5.68 9.49
C LEU A 33 -18.93 4.28 10.08
N ALA A 34 -19.98 3.60 10.56
CA ALA A 34 -19.86 2.26 11.13
C ALA A 34 -19.26 1.26 10.14
N LYS A 35 -19.71 1.30 8.87
CA LYS A 35 -19.17 0.41 7.82
C LYS A 35 -17.75 0.80 7.41
N ALA A 36 -17.43 2.10 7.38
CA ALA A 36 -16.06 2.55 7.13
C ALA A 36 -15.09 2.06 8.21
N THR A 37 -15.47 2.14 9.48
CA THR A 37 -14.70 1.63 10.61
C THR A 37 -14.52 0.12 10.49
N ALA A 38 -15.58 -0.64 10.21
CA ALA A 38 -15.48 -2.08 10.01
C ALA A 38 -14.51 -2.46 8.87
N GLY A 39 -14.60 -1.77 7.72
CA GLY A 39 -13.67 -1.97 6.61
C GLY A 39 -12.22 -1.64 6.95
N LYS A 40 -11.99 -0.55 7.72
CA LYS A 40 -10.65 -0.18 8.21
C LYS A 40 -10.10 -1.24 9.16
N THR A 41 -10.90 -1.66 10.15
CA THR A 41 -10.51 -2.67 11.14
C THR A 41 -10.15 -3.98 10.47
N PHE A 42 -10.95 -4.44 9.49
CA PHE A 42 -10.65 -5.65 8.72
C PHE A 42 -9.30 -5.56 8.00
N LEU A 43 -9.05 -4.45 7.29
CA LEU A 43 -7.80 -4.24 6.56
C LEU A 43 -6.57 -4.22 7.48
N GLU A 44 -6.65 -3.50 8.59
CA GLU A 44 -5.56 -3.39 9.56
C GLU A 44 -5.29 -4.71 10.29
N GLN A 45 -6.35 -5.46 10.62
CA GLN A 45 -6.24 -6.77 11.23
C GLN A 45 -5.56 -7.77 10.29
N ARG A 46 -5.95 -7.79 9.00
CA ARG A 46 -5.28 -8.61 7.98
C ARG A 46 -3.78 -8.32 7.91
N GLN A 47 -3.39 -7.04 7.89
CA GLN A 47 -1.96 -6.66 7.86
C GLN A 47 -1.21 -7.06 9.14
N ARG A 48 -1.89 -7.01 10.29
CA ARG A 48 -1.32 -7.46 11.58
C ARG A 48 -1.05 -8.96 11.58
N GLU A 49 -1.97 -9.75 11.02
CA GLU A 49 -1.82 -11.20 10.86
C GLU A 49 -0.70 -11.54 9.88
N GLU A 50 -0.65 -10.90 8.71
CA GLU A 50 0.43 -11.07 7.73
C GLU A 50 1.80 -10.71 8.33
N ALA A 51 1.87 -9.68 9.19
CA ALA A 51 3.09 -9.32 9.89
C ALA A 51 3.49 -10.34 10.96
N LYS A 52 2.52 -10.89 11.69
CA LYS A 52 2.73 -11.95 12.67
C LYS A 52 3.26 -13.22 12.01
N GLU A 53 2.63 -13.64 10.91
CA GLU A 53 3.05 -14.83 10.13
C GLU A 53 4.48 -14.66 9.59
N ARG A 54 4.84 -13.47 9.10
CA ARG A 54 6.22 -13.18 8.67
C ARG A 54 7.21 -13.32 9.83
N ASN A 55 6.87 -12.80 11.01
CA ASN A 55 7.73 -12.90 12.19
C ASN A 55 7.88 -14.36 12.67
N GLU A 56 6.78 -15.13 12.70
CA GLU A 56 6.80 -16.56 13.04
C GLU A 56 7.67 -17.37 12.07
N LYS A 57 7.66 -17.01 10.78
CA LYS A 57 8.51 -17.62 9.75
C LYS A 57 9.93 -17.04 9.70
N SER A 58 10.29 -16.12 10.59
CA SER A 58 11.57 -15.39 10.59
C SER A 58 11.89 -14.70 9.23
N LEU A 59 10.86 -14.31 8.49
CA LEU A 59 10.99 -13.63 7.20
C LEU A 59 11.08 -12.11 7.41
N LYS A 60 12.12 -11.50 6.84
CA LYS A 60 12.26 -10.04 6.81
C LYS A 60 11.27 -9.43 5.82
N TRP A 61 10.73 -8.27 6.16
CA TRP A 61 9.95 -7.48 5.20
C TRP A 61 10.82 -7.09 4.02
N GLN A 62 10.32 -7.30 2.80
CA GLN A 62 10.98 -6.89 1.58
C GLN A 62 10.14 -5.85 0.85
N THR A 63 10.74 -4.72 0.55
CA THR A 63 10.15 -3.61 -0.21
C THR A 63 10.22 -3.90 -1.71
N LYS A 64 9.14 -3.63 -2.44
CA LYS A 64 9.04 -3.98 -3.88
C LYS A 64 9.83 -3.08 -4.82
N TYR A 65 10.10 -1.83 -4.43
CA TYR A 65 10.61 -0.81 -5.35
C TYR A 65 11.78 0.01 -4.80
N PHE A 66 12.07 -0.17 -3.52
CA PHE A 66 13.07 0.60 -2.81
C PHE A 66 14.02 -0.37 -2.13
N THR A 67 15.32 -0.09 -2.18
CA THR A 67 16.34 -0.83 -1.44
C THR A 67 16.92 0.06 -0.36
N GLU A 68 17.08 -0.47 0.85
CA GLU A 68 17.83 0.17 1.91
C GLU A 68 19.32 0.00 1.64
N SER A 69 20.04 1.11 1.54
CA SER A 69 21.51 1.10 1.70
C SER A 69 21.81 1.39 3.16
N GLY A 70 22.79 0.68 3.74
CA GLY A 70 23.06 0.56 5.19
C GLY A 70 23.28 1.85 5.99
N GLU A 71 23.15 3.02 5.37
CA GLU A 71 23.18 4.35 5.97
C GLU A 71 21.78 5.02 5.98
N LEU A 72 20.71 4.27 6.29
CA LEU A 72 19.32 4.77 6.31
C LEU A 72 18.85 5.41 4.98
N LYS A 73 19.54 5.10 3.89
CA LYS A 73 19.31 5.74 2.59
C LYS A 73 18.52 4.79 1.71
N TRP A 74 17.25 5.14 1.50
CA TRP A 74 16.36 4.42 0.59
C TRP A 74 16.60 4.87 -0.85
N THR A 75 16.83 3.90 -1.72
CA THR A 75 17.01 4.15 -3.14
C THR A 75 15.90 3.51 -3.94
N TYR A 76 15.19 4.30 -4.76
CA TYR A 76 14.27 3.76 -5.75
C TYR A 76 15.06 3.03 -6.84
N GLU A 77 14.73 1.77 -7.11
CA GLU A 77 15.50 0.92 -8.01
C GLU A 77 15.48 1.42 -9.46
N ASN A 78 14.31 1.89 -9.91
CA ASN A 78 14.03 2.31 -11.28
C ASN A 78 14.13 3.83 -11.48
N LYS A 79 15.20 4.46 -10.98
CA LYS A 79 15.46 5.91 -11.12
C LYS A 79 15.27 6.38 -12.57
N LEU A 80 14.72 7.58 -12.77
CA LEU A 80 14.60 8.18 -14.11
C LEU A 80 15.92 8.16 -14.88
N ILE A 81 17.04 8.46 -14.20
CA ILE A 81 18.39 8.47 -14.78
C ILE A 81 18.75 7.12 -15.43
N LYS A 82 18.25 5.99 -14.90
CA LYS A 82 18.49 4.66 -15.47
C LYS A 82 17.59 4.35 -16.68
N ARG A 83 16.50 5.09 -16.87
CA ARG A 83 15.54 4.90 -17.98
C ARG A 83 15.86 5.75 -19.21
N LEU A 84 16.73 6.74 -19.04
CA LEU A 84 17.18 7.66 -20.09
C LEU A 84 18.51 7.20 -20.73
N LYS A 85 19.08 6.09 -20.27
CA LYS A 85 20.16 5.37 -20.93
C LYS A 85 19.57 4.21 -21.71
#